data_AF-A0A5N6LBZ5-F1
#
_entry.id   AF-A0A5N6LBZ5-F1
#
_cell.length_a   1.000
_cell.length_b   1.000
_cell.length_c   1.000
_cell.angle_alpha   90.00
_cell.angle_beta   90.00
_cell.angle_gamma   90.00
#
_symmetry.space_group_name_H-M   'P 1'
#
loop_
_entity.id
_entity.type
_entity.pdbx_description
1 polymer ?
#
loop_
_entity_poly.entity_id
_entity_poly.type
_entity_poly.pdbx_seq_one_letter_code
_entity_poly.pdbx_strand_id
1 'polypeptide(L)'
;MYTGNLLGFGLAVSSSAFIGSSFIIKKKGLQRAASSGTRARSGGYGYLLEPLWWIGMFTMVVGEFANFIAYIYAPAVLVTPLGALSIIVSAVLAHFLLKEKLRRMGMLGCVLCIVGSTVIVLHAPGEHSIHSMEEIWDLATQPAFLLYTASAIAVVLVLVLYCEPRYGKTNMMVYIGICSINGSLTVMSVKAIGIAIKLTLEATEHRVEKAARQAIVSHKKKLQQEGDSINFNRAAVMANWIAMGLELEEL
;
A
#
# COMPACT_ATOMS: atom_id res chain seq x y z
N MET A 1 13.22 15.74 -0.45
CA MET A 1 11.78 15.65 -0.81
C MET A 1 11.57 15.38 -2.30
N TYR A 2 12.11 16.17 -3.24
CA TYR A 2 11.86 16.00 -4.68
C TYR A 2 12.29 14.64 -5.27
N THR A 3 13.46 14.11 -4.90
CA THR A 3 14.00 12.87 -5.47
C THR A 3 13.16 11.63 -5.14
N GLY A 4 12.59 11.56 -3.92
CA GLY A 4 11.73 10.45 -3.50
C GLY A 4 10.37 10.47 -4.23
N ASN A 5 9.77 11.65 -4.38
CA ASN A 5 8.51 11.80 -5.11
C ASN A 5 8.67 11.46 -6.60
N LEU A 6 9.82 11.82 -7.20
CA LEU A 6 10.12 11.48 -8.60
C LEU A 6 10.31 9.98 -8.79
N LEU A 7 10.97 9.32 -7.83
CA LEU A 7 11.13 7.85 -7.81
C LEU A 7 9.77 7.16 -7.70
N GLY A 8 8.92 7.59 -6.76
CA GLY A 8 7.56 7.07 -6.60
C GLY A 8 6.69 7.28 -7.84
N PHE A 9 6.80 8.45 -8.49
CA PHE A 9 6.12 8.71 -9.76
C PHE A 9 6.58 7.76 -10.87
N GLY A 10 7.89 7.59 -11.07
CA GLY A 10 8.44 6.67 -12.08
C GLY A 10 8.03 5.21 -11.84
N LEU A 11 8.02 4.79 -10.57
CA LEU A 11 7.54 3.47 -10.15
C LEU A 11 6.04 3.28 -10.41
N ALA A 12 5.21 4.29 -10.14
CA ALA A 12 3.78 4.23 -10.41
C ALA A 12 3.45 4.16 -11.91
N VAL A 13 4.18 4.91 -12.74
CA VAL A 13 4.03 4.87 -14.21
C VAL A 13 4.46 3.50 -14.76
N SER A 14 5.61 2.99 -14.34
CA SER A 14 6.08 1.67 -14.78
C SER A 14 5.14 0.55 -14.32
N SER A 15 4.68 0.59 -13.07
CA SER A 15 3.65 -0.31 -12.55
C SER A 15 2.39 -0.30 -13.42
N SER A 16 1.86 0.88 -13.72
CA SER A 16 0.65 1.03 -14.54
C SER A 16 0.84 0.47 -15.94
N ALA A 17 2.04 0.60 -16.52
CA ALA A 17 2.37 0.00 -17.81
C ALA A 17 2.41 -1.54 -17.74
N PHE A 18 3.00 -2.12 -16.69
CA PHE A 18 3.02 -3.56 -16.47
C PHE A 18 1.61 -4.13 -16.24
N ILE A 19 0.84 -3.51 -15.34
CA ILE A 19 -0.55 -3.90 -15.06
C ILE A 19 -1.39 -3.81 -16.35
N GLY A 20 -1.27 -2.71 -17.10
CA GLY A 20 -2.00 -2.55 -18.35
C GLY A 20 -1.64 -3.59 -19.41
N SER A 21 -0.34 -3.84 -19.58
CA SER A 21 0.16 -4.88 -20.50
C SER A 21 -0.31 -6.28 -20.10
N SER A 22 -0.34 -6.56 -18.79
CA SER A 22 -0.76 -7.85 -18.24
C SER A 22 -2.19 -8.21 -18.66
N PHE A 23 -3.10 -7.24 -18.70
CA PHE A 23 -4.50 -7.48 -19.10
C PHE A 23 -4.59 -7.92 -20.56
N ILE A 24 -3.81 -7.30 -21.44
CA ILE A 24 -3.81 -7.60 -22.87
C ILE A 24 -3.13 -8.95 -23.16
N ILE A 25 -2.03 -9.24 -22.48
CA ILE A 25 -1.36 -10.54 -22.57
C ILE A 25 -2.28 -11.66 -22.10
N LYS A 26 -2.92 -11.51 -20.92
CA LYS A 26 -3.92 -12.47 -20.42
C LYS A 26 -5.07 -12.64 -21.40
N LYS A 27 -5.64 -11.54 -21.91
CA LYS A 27 -6.71 -11.59 -22.91
C LYS A 27 -6.31 -12.38 -24.15
N LYS A 28 -5.10 -12.16 -24.66
CA LYS A 28 -4.57 -12.90 -25.82
C LYS A 28 -4.35 -14.39 -25.50
N GLY A 29 -3.84 -14.71 -24.32
CA GLY A 29 -3.71 -16.09 -23.83
C GLY A 29 -5.07 -16.79 -23.73
N LEU A 30 -6.07 -16.12 -23.17
CA LEU A 30 -7.45 -16.61 -23.09
C LEU A 30 -8.08 -16.83 -24.47
N GLN A 31 -7.84 -15.94 -25.45
CA GLN A 31 -8.30 -16.11 -26.83
C GLN A 31 -7.67 -17.34 -27.50
N ARG A 32 -6.37 -17.59 -27.25
CA ARG A 32 -5.66 -18.76 -27.78
C ARG A 32 -6.10 -20.07 -27.12
N ALA A 33 -6.27 -20.07 -25.80
CA ALA A 33 -6.82 -21.22 -25.09
C ALA A 33 -8.26 -21.53 -25.53
N ALA A 34 -9.05 -20.51 -25.85
CA ALA A 34 -10.40 -20.65 -26.38
C ALA A 34 -10.47 -21.15 -27.82
N SER A 35 -9.41 -21.02 -28.63
CA SER A 35 -9.37 -21.62 -29.97
C SER A 35 -9.07 -23.12 -29.93
N SER A 36 -8.40 -23.60 -28.87
CA SER A 36 -7.99 -25.00 -28.72
C SER A 36 -8.93 -25.81 -27.82
N GLY A 37 -9.94 -25.20 -27.22
CA GLY A 37 -10.85 -25.87 -26.28
C GLY A 37 -12.03 -25.00 -25.83
N THR A 38 -12.77 -25.46 -24.83
CA THR A 38 -13.94 -24.73 -24.31
C THR A 38 -13.53 -23.38 -23.74
N ARG A 39 -14.24 -22.31 -24.12
CA ARG A 39 -14.03 -20.95 -23.59
C ARG A 39 -14.09 -20.94 -22.06
N ALA A 40 -13.22 -20.15 -21.42
CA ALA A 40 -13.24 -19.96 -19.96
C ALA A 40 -14.61 -19.50 -19.44
N ARG A 41 -15.31 -18.65 -20.19
CA ARG A 41 -16.69 -18.19 -19.88
C ARG A 41 -17.73 -19.33 -19.85
N SER A 42 -17.45 -20.46 -20.50
CA SER A 42 -18.33 -21.63 -20.54
C SER A 42 -17.91 -22.73 -19.56
N GLY A 43 -16.95 -22.46 -18.66
CA GLY A 43 -16.45 -23.41 -17.67
C GLY A 43 -15.21 -24.21 -18.12
N GLY A 44 -14.54 -23.81 -19.21
CA GLY A 44 -13.32 -24.46 -19.67
C GLY A 44 -12.08 -23.99 -18.92
N TYR A 45 -11.26 -24.94 -18.43
CA TYR A 45 -10.01 -24.66 -17.69
C TYR A 45 -8.75 -24.63 -18.57
N GLY A 46 -8.90 -24.70 -19.91
CA GLY A 46 -7.77 -24.80 -20.85
C GLY A 46 -6.79 -23.63 -20.81
N TYR A 47 -7.19 -22.48 -20.26
CA TYR A 47 -6.30 -21.32 -20.10
C TYR A 47 -5.17 -21.56 -19.08
N LEU A 48 -5.33 -22.51 -18.14
CA LEU A 48 -4.30 -22.85 -17.15
C LEU A 48 -3.06 -23.51 -17.77
N LEU A 49 -3.20 -24.11 -18.95
CA LEU A 49 -2.11 -24.73 -19.70
C LEU A 49 -1.44 -23.75 -20.66
N GLU A 50 -2.05 -22.59 -20.92
CA GLU A 50 -1.53 -21.63 -21.90
C GLU A 50 -0.41 -20.77 -21.25
N PRO A 51 0.85 -20.85 -21.73
CA PRO A 51 1.97 -20.14 -21.12
C PRO A 51 1.82 -18.61 -21.23
N LEU A 52 1.16 -18.10 -22.28
CA LEU A 52 0.87 -16.66 -22.42
C LEU A 52 0.00 -16.14 -21.27
N TRP A 53 -0.93 -16.95 -20.77
CA TRP A 53 -1.77 -16.54 -19.64
C TRP A 53 -0.94 -16.38 -18.36
N TRP A 54 -0.03 -17.32 -18.10
CA TRP A 54 0.90 -17.26 -16.96
C TRP A 54 1.89 -16.12 -17.05
N ILE A 55 2.42 -15.81 -18.23
CA ILE A 55 3.27 -14.62 -18.43
C ILE A 55 2.49 -13.37 -18.02
N GLY A 56 1.24 -13.25 -18.46
CA GLY A 56 0.38 -12.13 -18.06
C GLY A 56 0.11 -12.09 -16.55
N MET A 57 -0.05 -13.23 -15.88
CA MET A 57 -0.17 -13.28 -14.42
C MET A 57 1.11 -12.81 -13.72
N PHE A 58 2.28 -13.27 -14.16
CA PHE A 58 3.56 -12.86 -13.61
C PHE A 58 3.79 -11.34 -13.78
N THR A 59 3.52 -10.81 -14.98
CA THR A 59 3.63 -9.36 -15.24
C THR A 59 2.70 -8.54 -14.34
N MET A 60 1.50 -9.03 -14.03
CA MET A 60 0.59 -8.38 -13.10
C MET A 60 1.18 -8.32 -11.67
N VAL A 61 1.74 -9.43 -11.18
CA VAL A 61 2.35 -9.48 -9.84
C VAL A 61 3.52 -8.49 -9.72
N VAL A 62 4.38 -8.42 -10.75
CA VAL A 62 5.47 -7.44 -10.79
C VAL A 62 4.94 -6.00 -10.76
N GLY A 63 3.89 -5.74 -11.53
CA GLY A 63 3.22 -4.43 -11.54
C GLY A 63 2.66 -4.04 -10.17
N GLU A 64 1.91 -4.93 -9.52
CA GLU A 64 1.37 -4.68 -8.18
C GLU A 64 2.47 -4.47 -7.13
N PHE A 65 3.57 -5.20 -7.21
CA PHE A 65 4.71 -4.99 -6.31
C PHE A 65 5.36 -3.61 -6.51
N ALA A 66 5.56 -3.20 -7.77
CA ALA A 66 6.02 -1.85 -8.08
C ALA A 66 5.02 -0.76 -7.64
N ASN A 67 3.71 -1.04 -7.73
CA ASN A 67 2.66 -0.16 -7.23
C ASN A 67 2.76 0.03 -5.71
N PHE A 68 2.96 -1.07 -4.98
CA PHE A 68 3.12 -1.05 -3.53
C PHE A 68 4.34 -0.20 -3.12
N ILE A 69 5.47 -0.38 -3.80
CA ILE A 69 6.67 0.44 -3.56
C ILE A 69 6.38 1.92 -3.87
N ALA A 70 5.64 2.22 -4.93
CA ALA A 70 5.27 3.59 -5.26
C ALA A 70 4.47 4.28 -4.15
N TYR A 71 3.56 3.55 -3.47
CA TYR A 71 2.82 4.06 -2.30
C TYR A 71 3.71 4.38 -1.09
N ILE A 72 4.91 3.79 -0.99
CA ILE A 72 5.86 4.11 0.08
C ILE A 72 6.55 5.46 -0.19
N TYR A 73 6.81 5.77 -1.46
CA TYR A 73 7.58 6.96 -1.86
C TYR A 73 6.73 8.15 -2.29
N ALA A 74 5.48 7.93 -2.71
CA ALA A 74 4.57 8.97 -3.19
C ALA A 74 3.21 8.90 -2.47
N PRO A 75 2.56 10.05 -2.22
CA PRO A 75 1.27 10.09 -1.55
C PRO A 75 0.17 9.42 -2.41
N ALA A 76 -0.83 8.84 -1.76
CA ALA A 76 -1.87 8.06 -2.46
C ALA A 76 -2.68 8.91 -3.46
N VAL A 77 -2.83 10.21 -3.18
CA VAL A 77 -3.48 11.18 -4.09
C VAL A 77 -2.77 11.29 -5.44
N LEU A 78 -1.45 11.08 -5.49
CA LEU A 78 -0.65 11.06 -6.72
C LEU A 78 -0.73 9.71 -7.43
N VAL A 79 -0.72 8.61 -6.68
CA VAL A 79 -0.68 7.24 -7.24
C VAL A 79 -2.05 6.81 -7.80
N THR A 80 -3.15 7.23 -7.16
CA THR A 80 -4.52 6.88 -7.56
C THR A 80 -4.86 7.24 -9.02
N PRO A 81 -4.63 8.47 -9.52
CA PRO A 81 -4.86 8.81 -10.92
C PRO A 81 -3.89 8.11 -11.87
N LEU A 82 -2.68 7.73 -11.42
CA LEU A 82 -1.75 6.96 -12.25
C LEU A 82 -2.27 5.55 -12.51
N GLY A 83 -3.03 4.96 -11.58
CA GLY A 83 -3.72 3.69 -11.80
C GLY A 83 -4.65 3.70 -13.03
N ALA A 84 -5.27 4.84 -13.35
CA ALA A 84 -6.08 5.00 -14.56
C ALA A 84 -5.27 4.94 -15.85
N LEU A 85 -3.98 5.26 -15.81
CA LEU A 85 -3.09 5.08 -16.96
C LEU A 85 -3.01 3.63 -17.40
N SER A 86 -3.13 2.66 -16.47
CA SER A 86 -3.12 1.23 -16.82
C SER A 86 -4.26 0.85 -17.77
N ILE A 87 -5.43 1.51 -17.65
CA ILE A 87 -6.59 1.31 -18.52
C ILE A 87 -6.32 1.89 -19.91
N ILE A 88 -5.70 3.07 -19.97
CA ILE A 88 -5.30 3.71 -21.23
C ILE A 88 -4.24 2.87 -21.94
N VAL A 89 -3.19 2.45 -21.22
CA VAL A 89 -2.14 1.55 -21.75
C VAL A 89 -2.77 0.26 -22.29
N SER A 90 -3.69 -0.35 -21.54
CA SER A 90 -4.41 -1.54 -21.99
C SER A 90 -5.18 -1.28 -23.30
N ALA A 91 -5.89 -0.15 -23.39
CA ALA A 91 -6.67 0.20 -24.58
C ALA A 91 -5.78 0.41 -25.81
N VAL A 92 -4.64 1.07 -25.64
CA VAL A 92 -3.64 1.30 -26.71
C VAL A 92 -3.02 -0.04 -27.14
N LEU A 93 -2.56 -0.87 -26.20
CA LEU A 93 -1.99 -2.17 -26.51
C LEU A 93 -3.00 -3.12 -27.15
N ALA A 94 -4.28 -3.07 -26.75
CA ALA A 94 -5.33 -3.85 -27.39
C ALA A 94 -5.46 -3.51 -28.89
N HIS A 95 -5.35 -2.23 -29.23
CA HIS A 95 -5.41 -1.78 -30.62
C HIS A 95 -4.22 -2.30 -31.43
N PHE A 96 -3.00 -2.23 -30.90
CA PHE A 96 -1.80 -2.69 -31.61
C PHE A 96 -1.63 -4.22 -31.63
N LEU A 97 -1.77 -4.90 -30.49
CA LEU A 97 -1.44 -6.33 -30.34
C LEU A 97 -2.55 -7.28 -30.76
N LEU A 98 -3.81 -6.88 -30.62
CA LEU A 98 -4.98 -7.68 -30.99
C LEU A 98 -5.64 -7.18 -32.29
N LYS A 99 -5.17 -6.05 -32.85
CA LYS A 99 -5.77 -5.39 -34.02
C LYS A 99 -7.27 -5.12 -33.86
N GLU A 100 -7.75 -5.02 -32.61
CA GLU A 100 -9.14 -4.73 -32.33
C GLU A 100 -9.40 -3.24 -32.59
N LYS A 101 -10.47 -2.94 -33.33
CA LYS A 101 -10.96 -1.57 -33.45
C LYS A 101 -11.58 -1.17 -32.11
N LEU A 102 -11.09 -0.08 -31.51
CA LEU A 102 -11.66 0.48 -30.29
C LEU A 102 -13.13 0.83 -30.55
N ARG A 103 -14.04 0.00 -30.03
CA ARG A 103 -15.48 0.21 -30.12
C ARG A 103 -15.84 1.48 -29.34
N ARG A 104 -16.90 2.20 -29.74
CA ARG A 104 -17.36 3.44 -29.05
C ARG A 104 -17.47 3.27 -27.53
N MET A 105 -17.91 2.10 -27.06
CA MET A 105 -17.98 1.75 -25.64
C MET A 105 -16.62 1.74 -24.92
N GLY A 106 -15.54 1.31 -25.60
CA GLY A 106 -14.18 1.34 -25.04
C GLY A 106 -13.65 2.76 -24.93
N MET A 107 -13.92 3.60 -25.92
CA MET A 107 -13.59 5.02 -25.90
C MET A 107 -14.34 5.76 -24.78
N LEU A 108 -15.64 5.50 -24.61
CA LEU A 108 -16.43 6.03 -23.50
C LEU A 108 -15.85 5.60 -22.14
N GLY A 109 -15.40 4.35 -22.01
CA GLY A 109 -14.72 3.88 -20.80
C GLY A 109 -13.43 4.63 -20.49
N CYS A 110 -12.58 4.87 -21.50
CA CYS A 110 -11.36 5.67 -21.32
C CYS A 110 -11.68 7.11 -20.92
N VAL A 111 -12.65 7.75 -21.57
CA VAL A 111 -13.08 9.11 -21.23
C VAL A 111 -13.62 9.15 -19.79
N LEU A 112 -14.50 8.23 -19.42
CA LEU A 112 -15.07 8.15 -18.07
C LEU A 112 -13.98 7.92 -17.01
N CYS A 113 -12.95 7.13 -17.32
CA CYS A 113 -11.83 6.89 -16.43
C CYS A 113 -10.97 8.15 -16.22
N ILE A 114 -10.69 8.93 -17.28
CA ILE A 114 -9.97 10.20 -17.18
C ILE A 114 -10.79 11.23 -16.38
N VAL A 115 -12.09 11.32 -16.65
CA VAL A 115 -13.00 12.22 -15.92
C VAL A 115 -13.06 11.82 -14.45
N GLY A 116 -13.30 10.54 -14.15
CA GLY A 116 -13.36 10.05 -12.77
C GLY A 116 -12.06 10.28 -12.00
N SER A 117 -10.90 10.02 -12.62
CA SER A 117 -9.60 10.25 -12.00
C SER A 117 -9.35 11.73 -11.72
N THR A 118 -9.69 12.60 -12.67
CA THR A 118 -9.56 14.06 -12.50
C THR A 118 -10.48 14.57 -11.39
N VAL A 119 -11.74 14.10 -11.35
CA VAL A 119 -12.69 14.48 -10.29
C VAL A 119 -12.18 14.05 -8.91
N ILE A 120 -11.62 12.84 -8.79
CA ILE A 120 -11.02 12.36 -7.54
C ILE A 120 -9.85 13.25 -7.12
N VAL A 121 -8.93 13.60 -8.04
CA VAL A 121 -7.78 14.45 -7.71
C VAL A 121 -8.22 15.87 -7.30
N LEU A 122 -9.21 16.44 -8.00
CA LEU A 122 -9.70 17.79 -7.72
C LEU A 122 -10.49 17.89 -6.40
N HIS A 123 -11.27 16.87 -6.08
CA HIS A 123 -12.10 16.84 -4.86
C HIS A 123 -11.46 16.07 -3.71
N ALA A 124 -10.24 15.54 -3.89
CA ALA A 124 -9.53 14.87 -2.82
C ALA A 124 -9.31 15.88 -1.68
N PRO A 125 -9.99 15.72 -0.52
CA PRO A 125 -9.64 16.52 0.63
C PRO A 125 -8.18 16.20 1.01
N GLY A 126 -7.48 17.17 1.58
CA GLY A 126 -6.14 16.92 2.13
C GLY A 126 -6.18 15.70 3.04
N GLU A 127 -5.23 14.76 2.88
CA GLU A 127 -5.17 13.55 3.69
C GLU A 127 -5.17 13.94 5.18
N HIS A 128 -6.28 13.72 5.87
CA HIS A 128 -6.26 13.71 7.33
C HIS A 128 -5.38 12.54 7.76
N SER A 129 -4.23 12.87 8.34
CA SER A 129 -3.32 11.90 8.92
C SER A 129 -4.00 11.24 10.11
N ILE A 130 -4.54 10.04 9.90
CA ILE A 130 -5.02 9.19 10.99
C ILE A 130 -3.80 8.86 11.85
N HIS A 131 -3.80 9.34 13.10
CA HIS A 131 -2.62 9.31 13.97
C HIS A 131 -2.65 8.15 14.98
N SER A 132 -3.75 7.39 15.08
CA SER A 132 -3.87 6.30 16.05
C SER A 132 -4.64 5.08 15.53
N MET A 133 -4.28 3.88 16.03
CA MET A 133 -5.03 2.63 15.84
C MET A 133 -6.48 2.76 16.32
N GLU A 134 -6.70 3.51 17.39
CA GLU A 134 -8.02 3.72 18.01
C GLU A 134 -8.94 4.49 17.08
N GLU A 135 -8.40 5.43 16.30
CA GLU A 135 -9.16 6.21 15.32
C GLU A 135 -9.61 5.31 14.15
N ILE A 136 -8.76 4.38 13.70
CA ILE A 136 -9.15 3.37 12.69
C ILE A 136 -10.27 2.47 13.23
N TRP A 137 -10.16 2.04 14.49
CA TRP A 137 -11.18 1.20 15.13
C TRP A 137 -12.52 1.93 15.29
N ASP A 138 -12.47 3.21 15.66
CA ASP A 138 -13.67 4.05 15.79
C ASP A 138 -14.34 4.26 14.42
N LEU A 139 -13.56 4.60 13.38
CA LEU A 139 -14.06 4.67 12.00
C LEU A 139 -14.65 3.34 11.50
N ALA A 140 -14.04 2.21 11.86
CA ALA A 140 -14.55 0.89 11.49
C ALA A 140 -15.83 0.51 12.24
N THR A 141 -16.00 1.02 13.47
CA THR A 141 -17.19 0.77 14.32
C THR A 141 -18.32 1.75 14.04
N GLN A 142 -18.08 2.81 13.26
CA GLN A 142 -19.13 3.73 12.86
C GLN A 142 -20.29 2.99 12.18
N PRO A 143 -21.54 3.28 12.58
CA PRO A 143 -22.71 2.57 12.07
C PRO A 143 -22.85 2.71 10.56
N ALA A 144 -22.42 3.83 9.98
CA ALA A 144 -22.41 4.05 8.53
C ALA A 144 -21.47 3.08 7.79
N PHE A 145 -20.26 2.84 8.30
CA PHE A 145 -19.30 1.92 7.70
C PHE A 145 -19.74 0.46 7.85
N LEU A 146 -20.30 0.10 9.00
CA LEU A 146 -20.89 -1.22 9.24
C LEU A 146 -22.07 -1.50 8.30
N LEU A 147 -22.98 -0.54 8.14
CA LEU A 147 -24.12 -0.65 7.21
C LEU A 147 -23.65 -0.74 5.75
N TYR A 148 -22.65 0.05 5.36
CA TYR A 148 -22.03 -0.04 4.04
C TYR A 148 -21.43 -1.44 3.80
N THR A 149 -20.64 -1.95 4.74
CA THR A 149 -19.96 -3.23 4.60
C THR A 149 -20.97 -4.39 4.60
N ALA A 150 -21.97 -4.36 5.48
CA ALA A 150 -23.04 -5.36 5.52
C ALA A 150 -23.88 -5.35 4.24
N SER A 151 -24.27 -4.17 3.75
CA SER A 151 -25.01 -4.04 2.50
C SER A 151 -24.18 -4.47 1.29
N ALA A 152 -22.89 -4.13 1.23
CA ALA A 152 -21.98 -4.57 0.18
C ALA A 152 -21.86 -6.09 0.12
N ILE A 153 -21.65 -6.75 1.28
CA ILE A 153 -21.60 -8.21 1.37
C ILE A 153 -22.94 -8.83 0.95
N ALA A 154 -24.06 -8.30 1.43
CA ALA A 154 -25.39 -8.79 1.06
C ALA A 154 -25.63 -8.68 -0.46
N VAL A 155 -25.29 -7.56 -1.08
CA VAL A 155 -25.43 -7.36 -2.54
C VAL A 155 -24.52 -8.32 -3.31
N VAL A 156 -23.28 -8.53 -2.87
CA VAL A 156 -22.38 -9.52 -3.49
C VAL A 156 -22.94 -10.93 -3.39
N LEU A 157 -23.47 -11.31 -2.23
CA LEU A 157 -24.11 -12.62 -2.04
C LEU A 157 -25.33 -12.79 -2.95
N VAL A 158 -26.18 -11.78 -3.09
CA VAL A 158 -27.32 -11.82 -4.02
C VAL A 158 -26.84 -11.94 -5.48
N LEU A 159 -25.82 -11.17 -5.87
CA LEU A 159 -25.26 -11.23 -7.22
C LEU A 159 -24.65 -12.60 -7.53
N VAL A 160 -23.94 -13.21 -6.58
CA VAL A 160 -23.30 -14.52 -6.75
C VAL A 160 -24.31 -15.67 -6.67
N LEU A 161 -25.17 -15.71 -5.64
CA LEU A 161 -26.07 -16.85 -5.43
C LEU A 161 -27.29 -16.84 -6.36
N TYR A 162 -27.80 -15.66 -6.74
CA TYR A 162 -29.02 -15.55 -7.54
C TYR A 162 -28.78 -15.07 -8.97
N CYS A 163 -27.98 -14.00 -9.15
CA CYS A 163 -27.79 -13.42 -10.48
C CYS A 163 -26.77 -14.19 -11.33
N GLU A 164 -25.73 -14.78 -10.74
CA GLU A 164 -24.73 -15.54 -11.48
C GLU A 164 -25.31 -16.77 -12.18
N PRO A 165 -26.08 -17.66 -11.50
CA PRO A 165 -26.59 -18.86 -12.14
C PRO A 165 -27.62 -18.54 -13.23
N ARG A 166 -28.38 -17.46 -13.07
CA ARG A 166 -29.49 -17.09 -13.96
C ARG A 166 -29.08 -16.19 -15.12
N TYR A 167 -28.14 -15.25 -14.90
CA TYR A 167 -27.76 -14.22 -15.86
C TYR A 167 -26.25 -14.12 -16.13
N GLY A 168 -25.39 -14.85 -15.41
CA GLY A 168 -23.93 -14.72 -15.55
C GLY A 168 -23.42 -15.03 -16.97
N LYS A 169 -24.04 -16.02 -17.64
CA LYS A 169 -23.65 -16.42 -19.01
C LYS A 169 -24.08 -15.40 -20.07
N THR A 170 -25.22 -14.72 -19.88
CA THR A 170 -25.80 -13.78 -20.85
C THR A 170 -25.37 -12.32 -20.62
N ASN A 171 -25.28 -11.88 -19.36
CA ASN A 171 -25.00 -10.50 -18.99
C ASN A 171 -23.68 -10.37 -18.21
N MET A 172 -22.65 -9.80 -18.84
CA MET A 172 -21.34 -9.56 -18.20
C MET A 172 -21.39 -8.48 -17.11
N MET A 173 -22.46 -7.67 -17.05
CA MET A 173 -22.65 -6.63 -16.03
C MET A 173 -22.70 -7.21 -14.60
N VAL A 174 -23.19 -8.44 -14.42
CA VAL A 174 -23.25 -9.11 -13.09
C VAL A 174 -21.83 -9.28 -12.53
N TYR A 175 -20.91 -9.81 -13.34
CA TYR A 175 -19.51 -9.99 -12.93
C TYR A 175 -18.77 -8.67 -12.70
N ILE A 176 -19.08 -7.63 -13.50
CA ILE A 176 -18.53 -6.29 -13.29
C ILE A 176 -18.99 -5.74 -11.93
N GLY A 177 -20.29 -5.87 -11.60
CA GLY A 177 -20.83 -5.44 -10.31
C GLY A 177 -20.19 -6.15 -9.12
N ILE A 178 -20.05 -7.48 -9.18
CA ILE A 178 -19.38 -8.27 -8.13
C ILE A 178 -17.93 -7.79 -7.94
N CYS A 179 -17.18 -7.65 -9.04
CA CYS A 179 -15.80 -7.20 -9.00
C CYS A 179 -15.66 -5.77 -8.46
N SER A 180 -16.55 -4.86 -8.83
CA SER A 180 -16.53 -3.48 -8.36
C SER A 180 -16.76 -3.38 -6.84
N ILE A 181 -17.73 -4.11 -6.30
CA ILE A 181 -18.04 -4.07 -4.86
C ILE A 181 -16.95 -4.76 -4.04
N ASN A 182 -16.47 -5.93 -4.48
CA ASN A 182 -15.34 -6.59 -3.81
C ASN A 182 -14.05 -5.76 -3.93
N GLY A 183 -13.84 -5.10 -5.06
CA GLY A 183 -12.72 -4.20 -5.29
C GLY A 183 -12.71 -3.05 -4.30
N SER A 184 -13.85 -2.38 -4.07
CA SER A 184 -13.93 -1.29 -3.10
C SER A 184 -13.65 -1.76 -1.67
N LEU A 185 -14.19 -2.92 -1.25
CA LEU A 185 -13.92 -3.50 0.06
C LEU A 185 -12.43 -3.86 0.24
N THR A 186 -11.81 -4.41 -0.80
CA THR A 186 -10.39 -4.80 -0.77
C THR A 186 -9.49 -3.58 -0.66
N VAL A 187 -9.76 -2.52 -1.43
CA VAL A 187 -8.98 -1.26 -1.36
C VAL A 187 -9.05 -0.64 0.02
N MET A 188 -10.24 -0.59 0.64
CA MET A 188 -10.40 -0.07 2.00
C MET A 188 -9.63 -0.91 3.02
N SER A 189 -9.68 -2.24 2.89
CA SER A 189 -8.96 -3.16 3.78
C SER A 189 -7.44 -3.00 3.70
N VAL A 190 -6.90 -2.93 2.47
CA VAL A 190 -5.46 -2.71 2.26
C VAL A 190 -5.03 -1.35 2.81
N LYS A 191 -5.84 -0.30 2.63
CA LYS A 191 -5.55 1.02 3.19
C LYS A 191 -5.51 0.98 4.72
N ALA A 192 -6.49 0.34 5.37
CA ALA A 192 -6.51 0.19 6.82
C ALA A 192 -5.28 -0.56 7.34
N ILE A 193 -4.91 -1.68 6.69
CA ILE A 193 -3.71 -2.46 7.03
C ILE A 193 -2.43 -1.63 6.80
N GLY A 194 -2.35 -0.89 5.70
CA GLY A 194 -1.20 -0.04 5.37
C GLY A 194 -0.96 1.05 6.42
N ILE A 195 -2.03 1.72 6.87
CA ILE A 195 -1.96 2.69 7.97
C ILE A 195 -1.55 1.98 9.27
N ALA A 196 -2.06 0.77 9.53
CA ALA A 196 -1.72 0.00 10.72
C ALA A 196 -0.23 -0.39 10.80
N ILE A 197 0.33 -0.85 9.69
CA ILE A 197 1.76 -1.16 9.59
C ILE A 197 2.58 0.11 9.78
N LYS A 198 2.20 1.22 9.12
CA LYS A 198 2.92 2.50 9.24
C LYS A 198 3.00 2.98 10.69
N LEU A 199 1.87 3.00 11.41
CA LEU A 199 1.83 3.41 12.81
C LEU A 199 2.61 2.45 13.73
N THR A 200 2.65 1.15 13.41
CA THR A 200 3.46 0.17 14.15
C THR A 200 4.97 0.42 13.98
N LEU A 201 5.40 0.77 12.76
CA LEU A 201 6.79 1.10 12.47
C LEU A 201 7.20 2.41 13.17
N GLU A 202 6.40 3.47 13.06
CA GLU A 202 6.65 4.76 13.73
C GLU A 202 6.70 4.60 15.26
N ALA A 203 5.81 3.79 15.84
CA ALA A 203 5.83 3.48 17.27
C ALA A 203 7.12 2.74 17.70
N THR A 204 7.66 1.89 16.82
CA THR A 204 8.90 1.15 17.08
C THR A 204 10.12 2.06 17.02
N GLU A 205 10.20 2.95 16.02
CA GLU A 205 11.28 3.94 15.91
C GLU A 205 11.31 4.88 17.13
N HIS A 206 10.15 5.41 17.54
CA HIS A 206 10.06 6.26 18.74
C HIS A 206 10.46 5.53 20.02
N ARG A 207 10.16 4.22 20.14
CA ARG A 207 10.58 3.40 21.28
C ARG A 207 12.08 3.21 21.33
N VAL A 208 12.70 2.89 20.19
CA VAL A 208 14.15 2.72 20.09
C VAL A 208 14.87 4.04 20.39
N GLU A 209 14.38 5.17 19.86
CA GLU A 209 14.97 6.48 20.13
C GLU A 209 14.89 6.84 21.62
N LYS A 210 13.74 6.60 22.26
CA LYS A 210 13.59 6.83 23.72
C LYS A 210 14.53 5.96 24.53
N ALA A 211 14.66 4.67 24.19
CA ALA A 211 15.58 3.76 24.86
C ALA A 211 17.05 4.19 24.70
N ALA A 212 17.45 4.62 23.50
CA ALA A 212 18.79 5.14 23.24
C ALA A 212 19.07 6.42 24.04
N ARG A 213 18.12 7.37 24.08
CA ARG A 213 18.23 8.60 24.89
C ARG A 213 18.36 8.27 26.37
N GLN A 214 17.57 7.33 26.89
CA GLN A 214 17.67 6.89 28.29
C GLN A 214 19.02 6.22 28.60
N ALA A 215 19.53 5.39 27.69
CA ALA A 215 20.84 4.76 27.84
C ALA A 215 21.97 5.80 27.87
N ILE A 216 21.94 6.80 26.99
CA ILE A 216 22.90 7.91 26.97
C ILE A 216 22.83 8.72 28.27
N VAL A 217 21.63 9.06 28.74
CA VAL A 217 21.44 9.79 30.01
C VAL A 217 21.95 8.96 31.21
N SER A 218 21.68 7.65 31.23
CA SER A 218 22.18 6.75 32.27
C SER A 218 23.70 6.63 32.25
N HIS A 219 24.31 6.54 31.07
CA HIS A 219 25.76 6.48 30.92
C HIS A 219 26.43 7.79 31.36
N LYS A 220 25.83 8.94 31.01
CA LYS A 220 26.31 10.26 31.43
C LYS A 220 26.22 10.44 32.95
N LYS A 221 25.15 9.94 33.60
CA LYS A 221 25.03 9.93 35.07
C LYS A 221 26.10 9.05 35.73
N LYS A 222 26.40 7.87 35.18
CA LYS A 222 27.49 7.00 35.68
C LYS A 222 28.85 7.68 35.60
N LEU A 223 29.18 8.27 34.45
CA LEU A 223 30.44 9.02 34.28
C LEU A 223 30.55 10.21 35.23
N GLN A 224 29.43 10.89 35.52
CA GLN A 224 29.44 12.01 36.45
C GLN A 224 29.58 11.57 37.91
N GLN A 225 28.94 10.46 38.31
CA GLN A 225 29.18 9.83 39.63
C GLN A 225 30.62 9.34 39.79
N GLU A 226 31.20 8.74 38.74
CA GLU A 226 32.58 8.26 38.76
C GLU A 226 33.57 9.44 38.82
N GLY A 227 33.30 10.53 38.08
CA GLY A 227 34.07 11.78 38.16
C GLY A 227 33.99 12.48 39.52
N ASP A 228 32.80 12.55 40.14
CA ASP A 228 32.63 13.09 41.49
C ASP A 228 33.30 12.21 42.55
N SER A 229 33.25 10.89 42.41
CA SER A 229 33.95 9.96 43.31
C SER A 229 35.47 10.07 43.22
N ILE A 230 36.03 10.31 42.03
CA ILE A 230 37.47 10.53 41.83
C ILE A 230 37.91 11.87 42.43
N ASN A 231 37.11 12.94 42.27
CA ASN A 231 37.41 14.25 42.86
C ASN A 231 37.30 14.23 44.39
N PHE A 232 36.30 13.54 44.96
CA PHE A 232 36.16 13.39 46.41
C PHE A 232 37.34 12.62 47.02
N ASN A 233 37.80 11.54 46.38
CA ASN A 233 38.93 10.76 46.86
C ASN A 233 40.25 11.55 46.80
N ARG A 234 40.44 12.38 45.77
CA ARG A 234 41.59 13.31 45.67
C ARG A 234 41.56 14.41 46.74
N ALA A 235 40.39 14.99 47.02
CA ALA A 235 40.22 16.00 48.06
C ALA A 235 40.46 15.40 49.47
N ALA A 236 39.99 14.17 49.73
CA ALA A 236 40.24 13.47 50.98
C ALA A 236 41.72 13.12 51.18
N VAL A 237 42.42 12.68 50.13
CA VAL A 237 43.87 12.40 50.18
C VAL A 237 44.69 13.69 50.38
N MET A 238 44.31 14.80 49.73
CA MET A 238 44.94 16.11 49.97
C MET A 238 44.68 16.64 51.37
N ALA A 239 43.46 16.50 51.91
CA ALA A 239 43.14 16.90 53.27
C ALA A 239 43.92 16.09 54.32
N ASN A 240 44.10 14.78 54.10
CA ASN A 240 44.92 13.94 54.99
C ASN A 240 46.42 14.31 54.93
N TRP A 241 46.93 14.68 53.76
CA TRP A 241 48.32 15.15 53.61
C TRP A 241 48.56 16.51 54.29
N ILE A 242 47.58 17.42 54.24
CA ILE A 242 47.66 18.72 54.91
C ILE A 242 47.59 18.54 56.44
N ALA A 243 46.72 17.66 56.94
CA ALA A 243 46.64 17.34 58.37
C ALA A 243 47.94 16.70 58.91
N MET A 244 48.55 15.78 58.14
CA MET A 244 49.81 15.13 58.51
C MET A 244 51.02 16.10 58.46
N GLY A 245 50.96 17.15 57.63
CA GLY A 245 51.99 18.20 57.59
C GLY A 245 51.93 19.16 58.79
N LEU A 246 50.75 19.42 59.34
CA LEU A 246 50.55 20.28 60.51
C LEU A 246 50.96 19.60 61.83
N GLU A 247 50.80 18.28 61.96
CA GLU A 247 51.30 17.53 63.14
C GLU A 247 52.84 17.43 63.21
N LEU A 248 53.55 17.63 62.09
CA LEU A 248 55.02 17.62 62.03
C LEU A 248 55.67 18.98 62.33
N GLU A 249 54.89 20.08 62.40
CA GLU A 249 55.36 21.42 62.77
C GLU A 249 55.22 21.71 64.27
N GLU A 250 54.44 20.90 65.02
CA GLU A 250 54.29 21.01 66.48
C GLU A 250 55.19 20.05 67.29
N LEU A 251 56.15 19.38 66.63
CA LEU A 251 57.20 18.54 67.22
C LEU A 251 58.59 19.14 66.99
#